data_AF-A0A3B0MS31-F1
#
_entry.id   AF-A0A3B0MS31-F1
#
_cell.length_a   1.000
_cell.length_b   1.000
_cell.length_c   1.000
_cell.angle_alpha   90.00
_cell.angle_beta   90.00
_cell.angle_gamma   90.00
#
_symmetry.space_group_name_H-M   'P 1'
#
loop_
_entity.id
_entity.type
_entity.pdbx_description
1 polymer ?
#
loop_
_entity_poly.entity_id
_entity_poly.type
_entity_poly.pdbx_seq_one_letter_code
_entity_poly.pdbx_strand_id
1 'polypeptide(L)'
;MIQISSSFNVKYKRFLISHNILKCVSSNCRFCLNTQKQRNPLFHPQNDPINFHKSFLYHSRPYSTQNSTFDLSLTYNPIHSPALKFSNRDNHKDDSIDPGDLYLENMFNFSPNEWLSFIRNSENNSHFITLLTHFQRYIRHIKCSELLYIIEKCVKFGVRDNNEGIDVCYVLLCEILYRFLHENNRILRIKDISRLTKVLLKIKFNKESPETSTVPICSMNFEYNKEVSVCDNCKLRYGDLLNLNGSDLSNILMVVLGKSLLLQSKDMRKSHENSVVPYLVLVGNRNSALCSHLVMRISSVYSSAFLLSNSIHNISILLHTIKRTKTRAFPLLKMIVNRLSTKGEIESLLDKESNLHVKLISISQIIQFCINCHYSYSQFNLKIDSLIYSILKYVYGIFSGENMEEITKFPNFVSQLNLLKKSINLERVHLKRLIEGSEISCFLDSLEHIKPTFAPNEFKTSNIHSQVDTILKSFNYETLLEHYVCPYIVDIFVPSKNVIIEVDGPYHYSTTINPRINKILKREVDNYRLGYTLNSKLKSRILTKSGFKFINIPFYQWPQTTNEQVYFISNLKI
;
A
#
# COMPACT_ATOMS: atom_id res chain seq x y z
N MET A 1 19.66 41.06 24.62
CA MET A 1 19.28 42.32 23.94
C MET A 1 19.88 42.27 22.54
N ILE A 2 19.04 42.09 21.51
CA ILE A 2 19.24 42.46 20.09
C ILE A 2 17.87 42.19 19.44
N GLN A 3 17.30 43.23 18.83
CA GLN A 3 15.97 43.30 18.20
C GLN A 3 15.99 42.63 16.82
N ILE A 4 14.90 41.95 16.47
CA ILE A 4 14.58 41.61 15.07
C ILE A 4 13.23 42.26 14.75
N SER A 5 13.25 43.09 13.71
CA SER A 5 12.17 43.95 13.24
C SER A 5 11.06 43.18 12.54
N SER A 6 9.82 43.46 12.95
CA SER A 6 8.58 43.08 12.29
C SER A 6 8.16 44.13 11.26
N SER A 7 7.92 43.73 10.01
CA SER A 7 7.05 44.47 9.10
C SER A 7 6.63 43.57 7.95
N PHE A 8 5.34 43.29 7.79
CA PHE A 8 4.62 43.43 6.51
C PHE A 8 3.12 43.38 6.80
N ASN A 9 2.46 44.49 6.52
CA ASN A 9 1.06 44.79 6.78
C ASN A 9 0.51 45.26 5.42
N VAL A 10 -0.42 44.52 4.80
CA VAL A 10 -1.02 44.93 3.51
C VAL A 10 -2.54 44.97 3.64
N LYS A 11 -3.07 46.16 3.36
CA LYS A 11 -4.48 46.58 3.44
C LYS A 11 -5.30 46.06 2.26
N TYR A 12 -6.50 45.55 2.52
CA TYR A 12 -7.52 45.28 1.51
C TYR A 12 -8.20 46.57 1.02
N LYS A 13 -8.39 46.71 -0.29
CA LYS A 13 -9.27 47.73 -0.91
C LYS A 13 -10.47 47.03 -1.57
N ARG A 14 -11.67 47.40 -1.13
CA ARG A 14 -12.96 47.08 -1.78
C ARG A 14 -13.16 47.97 -3.00
N PHE A 15 -13.80 47.46 -4.05
CA PHE A 15 -14.56 48.29 -4.99
C PHE A 15 -15.95 47.69 -5.25
N LEU A 16 -16.94 48.55 -5.03
CA LEU A 16 -18.33 48.46 -5.45
C LEU A 16 -18.47 49.29 -6.74
N ILE A 17 -19.44 48.92 -7.58
CA ILE A 17 -20.45 49.75 -8.24
C ILE A 17 -20.84 49.16 -9.60
N SER A 18 -22.13 49.29 -9.83
CA SER A 18 -23.06 48.69 -10.76
C SER A 18 -23.49 49.63 -11.89
N HIS A 19 -24.33 49.08 -12.79
CA HIS A 19 -25.38 49.69 -13.61
C HIS A 19 -25.09 50.10 -15.08
N ASN A 20 -25.86 49.42 -15.96
CA ASN A 20 -26.75 49.96 -17.00
C ASN A 20 -26.45 49.76 -18.50
N ILE A 21 -27.59 49.62 -19.22
CA ILE A 21 -27.93 49.82 -20.64
C ILE A 21 -27.82 48.55 -21.53
N LEU A 22 -28.90 47.80 -21.85
CA LEU A 22 -30.15 47.98 -22.65
C LEU A 22 -30.04 47.59 -24.15
N LYS A 23 -31.07 46.83 -24.59
CA LYS A 23 -31.65 46.59 -25.95
C LYS A 23 -31.06 45.43 -26.78
N CYS A 24 -31.84 44.33 -27.01
CA CYS A 24 -32.84 44.06 -28.07
C CYS A 24 -32.15 43.62 -29.40
N VAL A 25 -32.47 42.56 -30.16
CA VAL A 25 -33.74 42.01 -30.68
C VAL A 25 -33.50 40.59 -31.30
N SER A 26 -34.48 39.66 -31.16
CA SER A 26 -34.97 38.51 -31.99
C SER A 26 -34.03 37.73 -32.96
N SER A 27 -34.17 36.42 -33.26
CA SER A 27 -35.38 35.63 -33.56
C SER A 27 -35.07 34.12 -33.79
N ASN A 28 -36.06 33.26 -33.45
CA ASN A 28 -36.56 32.05 -34.14
C ASN A 28 -35.70 30.82 -34.52
N CYS A 29 -36.07 29.66 -33.95
CA CYS A 29 -36.79 28.52 -34.62
C CYS A 29 -36.23 27.07 -34.44
N ARG A 30 -37.08 26.27 -33.79
CA ARG A 30 -37.59 24.90 -34.10
C ARG A 30 -36.87 23.59 -33.70
N PHE A 31 -37.73 22.73 -33.15
CA PHE A 31 -37.67 21.36 -32.63
C PHE A 31 -37.41 20.25 -33.69
N CYS A 32 -37.01 19.06 -33.22
CA CYS A 32 -37.78 17.80 -33.39
C CYS A 32 -37.30 16.62 -32.52
N LEU A 33 -38.28 15.82 -32.05
CA LEU A 33 -38.22 14.60 -31.22
C LEU A 33 -38.12 13.32 -32.07
N ASN A 34 -37.67 12.19 -31.50
CA ASN A 34 -38.36 10.89 -31.65
C ASN A 34 -37.90 9.76 -30.69
N THR A 35 -38.82 8.81 -30.48
CA THR A 35 -38.99 7.85 -29.37
C THR A 35 -38.78 6.35 -29.71
N GLN A 36 -38.38 5.56 -28.70
CA GLN A 36 -38.66 4.14 -28.32
C GLN A 36 -39.05 3.02 -29.34
N LYS A 37 -38.60 1.77 -29.04
CA LYS A 37 -39.45 0.54 -28.93
C LYS A 37 -38.74 -0.69 -28.30
N GLN A 38 -39.48 -1.44 -27.46
CA GLN A 38 -39.17 -2.72 -26.78
C GLN A 38 -39.58 -3.96 -27.61
N ARG A 39 -39.11 -5.16 -27.22
CA ARG A 39 -39.88 -6.45 -27.31
C ARG A 39 -39.25 -7.59 -26.45
N ASN A 40 -40.13 -8.37 -25.80
CA ASN A 40 -39.93 -9.68 -25.14
C ASN A 40 -40.87 -10.72 -25.80
N PRO A 41 -40.64 -12.04 -25.64
CA PRO A 41 -41.74 -12.94 -25.24
C PRO A 41 -41.37 -14.12 -24.29
N LEU A 42 -42.44 -14.72 -23.72
CA LEU A 42 -42.59 -15.75 -22.66
C LEU A 42 -42.67 -17.22 -23.16
N PHE A 43 -42.48 -18.23 -22.28
CA PHE A 43 -43.44 -19.31 -21.92
C PHE A 43 -42.91 -20.29 -20.80
N HIS A 44 -43.84 -20.94 -20.08
CA HIS A 44 -43.86 -21.63 -18.75
C HIS A 44 -43.73 -23.20 -18.81
N PRO A 45 -44.06 -24.05 -17.78
CA PRO A 45 -43.64 -24.20 -16.35
C PRO A 45 -43.41 -25.70 -15.91
N GLN A 46 -43.01 -25.99 -14.64
CA GLN A 46 -43.67 -26.97 -13.70
C GLN A 46 -42.83 -27.42 -12.47
N ASN A 47 -43.55 -27.59 -11.36
CA ASN A 47 -43.32 -28.37 -10.12
C ASN A 47 -42.67 -27.71 -8.89
N ASP A 48 -43.56 -27.17 -8.03
CA ASP A 48 -43.52 -27.09 -6.55
C ASP A 48 -44.78 -27.83 -6.04
N PRO A 49 -44.85 -28.42 -4.81
CA PRO A 49 -45.01 -27.63 -3.56
C PRO A 49 -44.26 -28.27 -2.34
N ILE A 50 -44.07 -27.67 -1.15
CA ILE A 50 -45.04 -27.08 -0.21
C ILE A 50 -44.34 -26.11 0.79
N ASN A 51 -45.05 -25.00 1.01
CA ASN A 51 -44.99 -23.90 1.99
C ASN A 51 -44.50 -24.15 3.43
N PHE A 52 -43.88 -23.11 4.02
CA PHE A 52 -44.43 -22.47 5.23
C PHE A 52 -44.24 -20.94 5.18
N HIS A 53 -45.38 -20.24 5.24
CA HIS A 53 -45.53 -18.78 5.28
C HIS A 53 -45.06 -18.17 6.62
N LYS A 54 -44.47 -16.98 6.56
CA LYS A 54 -44.86 -15.83 7.42
C LYS A 54 -44.77 -14.54 6.60
N SER A 55 -45.94 -14.01 6.30
CA SER A 55 -46.22 -12.75 5.64
C SER A 55 -46.09 -11.57 6.60
N PHE A 56 -45.43 -10.50 6.16
CA PHE A 56 -45.79 -9.14 6.57
C PHE A 56 -45.97 -8.32 5.30
N LEU A 57 -47.23 -8.00 5.04
CA LEU A 57 -47.69 -7.06 4.02
C LEU A 57 -47.15 -5.66 4.33
N TYR A 58 -46.55 -5.00 3.34
CA TYR A 58 -46.51 -3.54 3.32
C TYR A 58 -47.17 -3.04 2.04
N HIS A 59 -48.28 -2.35 2.26
CA HIS A 59 -49.06 -1.61 1.29
C HIS A 59 -48.21 -0.56 0.58
N SER A 60 -48.20 -0.61 -0.75
CA SER A 60 -47.94 0.54 -1.60
C SER A 60 -49.09 1.54 -1.44
N ARG A 61 -48.86 2.63 -0.70
CA ARG A 61 -49.70 3.84 -0.77
C ARG A 61 -49.06 4.84 -1.74
N PRO A 62 -49.77 5.28 -2.79
CA PRO A 62 -49.42 6.49 -3.52
C PRO A 62 -49.87 7.68 -2.68
N TYR A 63 -48.94 8.50 -2.20
CA TYR A 63 -49.31 9.81 -1.65
C TYR A 63 -49.59 10.76 -2.80
N SER A 64 -50.89 10.93 -3.09
CA SER A 64 -51.47 12.18 -3.55
C SER A 64 -51.80 13.05 -2.32
N THR A 65 -51.50 14.34 -2.36
CA THR A 65 -52.13 15.42 -1.56
C THR A 65 -51.60 16.72 -2.17
N GLN A 66 -52.40 17.44 -2.95
CA GLN A 66 -53.43 18.39 -2.54
C GLN A 66 -52.90 19.83 -2.60
N ASN A 67 -53.57 20.58 -3.47
CA ASN A 67 -53.50 22.02 -3.65
C ASN A 67 -53.59 22.76 -2.31
N SER A 68 -52.65 23.66 -2.08
CA SER A 68 -52.91 24.87 -1.29
C SER A 68 -52.51 26.06 -2.16
N THR A 69 -53.54 26.76 -2.62
CA THR A 69 -53.48 28.10 -3.17
C THR A 69 -52.99 29.06 -2.09
N PHE A 70 -51.81 29.62 -2.28
CA PHE A 70 -51.46 30.94 -1.78
C PHE A 70 -50.90 31.72 -2.96
N ASP A 71 -51.76 32.57 -3.53
CA ASP A 71 -51.35 33.68 -4.39
C ASP A 71 -50.46 34.62 -3.57
N LEU A 72 -49.22 34.75 -4.00
CA LEU A 72 -48.42 35.96 -3.87
C LEU A 72 -47.36 35.92 -4.98
N SER A 73 -47.68 36.65 -6.04
CA SER A 73 -46.83 36.98 -7.17
C SER A 73 -45.40 37.34 -6.75
N LEU A 74 -44.41 36.64 -7.32
CA LEU A 74 -43.14 37.18 -7.82
C LEU A 74 -42.36 36.04 -8.49
N THR A 75 -42.36 36.07 -9.82
CA THR A 75 -41.72 35.11 -10.73
C THR A 75 -40.21 35.02 -10.51
N TYR A 76 -39.70 33.82 -10.21
CA TYR A 76 -38.28 33.48 -10.36
C TYR A 76 -38.16 32.11 -11.04
N ASN A 77 -38.00 32.13 -12.36
CA ASN A 77 -37.67 30.93 -13.14
C ASN A 77 -36.16 30.90 -13.44
N PRO A 78 -35.56 29.69 -13.51
CA PRO A 78 -34.13 29.44 -13.46
C PRO A 78 -33.48 29.70 -14.82
N ILE A 79 -32.36 30.43 -14.84
CA ILE A 79 -31.56 30.61 -16.05
C ILE A 79 -30.54 29.48 -16.13
N HIS A 80 -30.82 28.54 -17.04
CA HIS A 80 -29.83 27.70 -17.69
C HIS A 80 -28.76 28.59 -18.35
N SER A 81 -27.49 28.37 -18.00
CA SER A 81 -26.33 28.95 -18.67
C SER A 81 -26.31 28.58 -20.17
N PRO A 82 -26.07 29.52 -21.09
CA PRO A 82 -25.87 29.18 -22.49
C PRO A 82 -24.48 28.58 -22.72
N ALA A 83 -24.42 27.64 -23.66
CA ALA A 83 -23.20 27.04 -24.16
C ALA A 83 -22.19 28.10 -24.63
N LEU A 84 -20.98 28.06 -24.08
CA LEU A 84 -19.81 28.74 -24.63
C LEU A 84 -19.51 28.18 -26.04
N LYS A 85 -19.89 28.92 -27.07
CA LYS A 85 -19.36 28.73 -28.42
C LYS A 85 -17.93 29.27 -28.46
N PHE A 86 -16.98 28.40 -28.80
CA PHE A 86 -15.64 28.80 -29.21
C PHE A 86 -15.75 29.74 -30.42
N SER A 87 -15.37 31.02 -30.24
CA SER A 87 -15.00 31.89 -31.35
C SER A 87 -13.50 31.77 -31.61
N ASN A 88 -13.15 31.60 -32.88
CA ASN A 88 -11.78 31.57 -33.38
C ASN A 88 -10.94 32.68 -32.75
N ARG A 89 -9.88 32.30 -32.04
CA ARG A 89 -8.86 33.20 -31.53
C ARG A 89 -8.05 33.73 -32.70
N ASP A 90 -8.10 35.05 -32.90
CA ASP A 90 -7.06 35.79 -33.57
C ASP A 90 -5.71 35.58 -32.86
N ASN A 91 -4.66 35.48 -33.66
CA ASN A 91 -3.28 35.23 -33.27
C ASN A 91 -2.65 36.42 -32.54
N HIS A 92 -3.03 36.64 -31.28
CA HIS A 92 -2.22 37.37 -30.33
C HIS A 92 -1.77 36.43 -29.21
N LYS A 93 -0.45 36.27 -29.10
CA LYS A 93 0.23 35.63 -27.97
C LYS A 93 -0.01 36.48 -26.72
N ASP A 94 -1.11 36.23 -26.03
CA ASP A 94 -1.21 36.50 -24.59
C ASP A 94 -0.78 35.23 -23.86
N ASP A 95 0.52 35.15 -23.58
CA ASP A 95 1.00 34.46 -22.38
C ASP A 95 0.47 35.26 -21.19
N SER A 96 -0.29 34.65 -20.26
CA SER A 96 -0.19 34.94 -18.80
C SER A 96 -1.41 34.61 -17.90
N ILE A 97 -2.44 33.87 -18.33
CA ILE A 97 -3.36 33.29 -17.33
C ILE A 97 -2.93 31.86 -17.05
N ASP A 98 -2.23 31.66 -15.92
CA ASP A 98 -1.92 30.35 -15.37
C ASP A 98 -3.23 29.55 -15.23
N PRO A 99 -3.36 28.34 -15.80
CA PRO A 99 -4.52 27.47 -15.59
C PRO A 99 -4.87 27.24 -14.11
N GLY A 100 -3.89 27.34 -13.21
CA GLY A 100 -4.09 27.33 -11.76
C GLY A 100 -4.84 28.56 -11.26
N ASP A 101 -4.45 29.75 -11.71
CA ASP A 101 -5.11 31.01 -11.35
C ASP A 101 -6.53 31.08 -11.92
N LEU A 102 -6.69 30.67 -13.19
CA LEU A 102 -8.02 30.54 -13.80
C LEU A 102 -8.93 29.58 -13.02
N TYR A 103 -8.35 28.47 -12.55
CA TYR A 103 -9.07 27.52 -11.70
C TYR A 103 -9.50 28.18 -10.39
N LEU A 104 -8.60 28.84 -9.66
CA LEU A 104 -8.93 29.46 -8.38
C LEU A 104 -9.99 30.56 -8.52
N GLU A 105 -9.92 31.37 -9.57
CA GLU A 105 -10.92 32.42 -9.86
C GLU A 105 -12.31 31.85 -10.16
N ASN A 106 -12.38 30.67 -10.78
CA ASN A 106 -13.63 30.10 -11.30
C ASN A 106 -13.98 28.73 -10.71
N MET A 107 -13.37 28.33 -9.58
CA MET A 107 -13.45 26.96 -9.08
C MET A 107 -14.88 26.47 -8.78
N PHE A 108 -15.81 27.38 -8.49
CA PHE A 108 -17.21 27.03 -8.25
C PHE A 108 -18.03 26.83 -9.55
N ASN A 109 -17.48 27.24 -10.69
CA ASN A 109 -18.15 27.18 -12.00
C ASN A 109 -17.78 25.93 -12.79
N PHE A 110 -16.66 25.27 -12.45
CA PHE A 110 -16.24 24.07 -13.18
C PHE A 110 -17.03 22.83 -12.76
N SER A 111 -17.48 22.07 -13.75
CA SER A 111 -17.99 20.72 -13.56
C SER A 111 -16.87 19.74 -13.19
N PRO A 112 -17.20 18.58 -12.59
CA PRO A 112 -16.21 17.53 -12.30
C PRO A 112 -15.41 17.06 -13.52
N ASN A 113 -16.02 17.07 -14.72
CA ASN A 113 -15.36 16.67 -15.96
C ASN A 113 -14.36 17.73 -16.46
N GLU A 114 -14.71 19.01 -16.35
CA GLU A 114 -13.81 20.12 -16.70
C GLU A 114 -12.62 20.16 -15.76
N TRP A 115 -12.86 20.05 -14.45
CA TRP A 115 -11.79 19.94 -13.45
C TRP A 115 -10.86 18.76 -13.75
N LEU A 116 -11.41 17.58 -14.06
CA LEU A 116 -10.60 16.42 -14.42
C LEU A 116 -9.78 16.65 -15.71
N SER A 117 -10.31 17.42 -16.67
CA SER A 117 -9.57 17.81 -17.87
C SER A 117 -8.34 18.66 -17.52
N PHE A 118 -8.50 19.67 -16.66
CA PHE A 118 -7.37 20.45 -16.14
C PHE A 118 -6.35 19.57 -15.40
N ILE A 119 -6.84 18.66 -14.55
CA ILE A 119 -5.96 17.70 -13.87
C ILE A 119 -5.18 16.87 -14.88
N ARG A 120 -5.77 16.40 -15.99
CA ARG A 120 -5.06 15.64 -17.02
C ARG A 120 -3.99 16.48 -17.71
N ASN A 121 -4.31 17.72 -18.03
CA ASN A 121 -3.44 18.63 -18.77
C ASN A 121 -2.35 19.30 -17.92
N SER A 122 -2.39 19.18 -16.58
CA SER A 122 -1.33 19.72 -15.72
C SER A 122 0.04 19.04 -15.97
N GLU A 123 1.03 19.80 -16.42
CA GLU A 123 2.37 19.27 -16.72
C GLU A 123 3.37 19.48 -15.58
N ASN A 124 3.16 20.52 -14.76
CA ASN A 124 4.04 20.88 -13.66
C ASN A 124 3.39 20.64 -12.28
N ASN A 125 4.23 20.67 -11.23
CA ASN A 125 3.80 20.42 -9.86
C ASN A 125 2.95 21.57 -9.29
N SER A 126 3.34 22.83 -9.53
CA SER A 126 2.64 24.02 -9.00
C SER A 126 1.19 24.10 -9.46
N HIS A 127 0.93 23.94 -10.76
CA HIS A 127 -0.44 23.99 -11.28
C HIS A 127 -1.24 22.79 -10.78
N PHE A 128 -0.63 21.60 -10.72
CA PHE A 128 -1.30 20.41 -10.22
C PHE A 128 -1.73 20.55 -8.75
N ILE A 129 -0.86 21.07 -7.87
CA ILE A 129 -1.22 21.34 -6.47
C ILE A 129 -2.35 22.37 -6.38
N THR A 130 -2.30 23.42 -7.21
CA THR A 130 -3.34 24.47 -7.23
C THR A 130 -4.71 23.90 -7.58
N LEU A 131 -4.77 23.02 -8.58
CA LEU A 131 -6.00 22.31 -8.98
C LEU A 131 -6.54 21.36 -7.89
N LEU A 132 -5.74 21.01 -6.89
CA LEU A 132 -6.16 20.18 -5.76
C LEU A 132 -6.75 21.00 -4.60
N THR A 133 -6.83 22.33 -4.72
CA THR A 133 -7.53 23.18 -3.74
C THR A 133 -9.04 22.88 -3.81
N HIS A 134 -9.67 22.57 -2.67
CA HIS A 134 -11.08 22.19 -2.55
C HIS A 134 -11.56 21.01 -3.43
N PHE A 135 -10.65 20.12 -3.82
CA PHE A 135 -10.94 18.97 -4.71
C PHE A 135 -12.07 18.05 -4.22
N GLN A 136 -12.35 18.03 -2.91
CA GLN A 136 -13.37 17.19 -2.28
C GLN A 136 -14.77 17.37 -2.89
N ARG A 137 -15.07 18.52 -3.49
CA ARG A 137 -16.34 18.76 -4.18
C ARG A 137 -16.53 17.88 -5.43
N TYR A 138 -15.44 17.46 -6.06
CA TYR A 138 -15.50 16.73 -7.34
C TYR A 138 -15.42 15.21 -7.18
N ILE A 139 -14.73 14.72 -6.13
CA ILE A 139 -14.33 13.30 -6.03
C ILE A 139 -15.50 12.32 -6.09
N ARG A 140 -16.71 12.73 -5.65
CA ARG A 140 -17.92 11.89 -5.66
C ARG A 140 -18.52 11.70 -7.05
N HIS A 141 -18.25 12.63 -7.95
CA HIS A 141 -18.89 12.69 -9.26
C HIS A 141 -18.05 12.08 -10.38
N ILE A 142 -16.79 11.72 -10.09
CA ILE A 142 -15.89 11.08 -11.03
C ILE A 142 -15.80 9.56 -10.78
N LYS A 143 -15.35 8.80 -11.77
CA LYS A 143 -15.22 7.33 -11.71
C LYS A 143 -14.05 6.91 -10.82
N CYS A 144 -14.11 5.69 -10.28
CA CYS A 144 -13.02 5.14 -9.47
C CYS A 144 -11.68 5.05 -10.21
N SER A 145 -11.71 4.80 -11.53
CA SER A 145 -10.51 4.81 -12.39
C SER A 145 -9.89 6.20 -12.56
N GLU A 146 -10.70 7.26 -12.41
CA GLU A 146 -10.28 8.65 -12.49
C GLU A 146 -9.70 9.12 -11.15
N LEU A 147 -10.29 8.69 -10.03
CA LEU A 147 -9.68 8.83 -8.70
C LEU A 147 -8.27 8.21 -8.68
N LEU A 148 -8.14 6.99 -9.22
CA LEU A 148 -6.86 6.31 -9.32
C LEU A 148 -5.84 7.08 -10.16
N TYR A 149 -6.27 7.68 -11.28
CA TYR A 149 -5.40 8.51 -12.11
C TYR A 149 -4.88 9.74 -11.34
N ILE A 150 -5.73 10.38 -10.54
CA ILE A 150 -5.33 11.54 -9.71
C ILE A 150 -4.27 11.10 -8.69
N ILE A 151 -4.46 9.95 -8.01
CA ILE A 151 -3.46 9.45 -7.06
C ILE A 151 -2.15 9.10 -7.76
N GLU A 152 -2.19 8.51 -8.96
CA GLU A 152 -0.99 8.25 -9.76
C GLU A 152 -0.23 9.55 -10.08
N LYS A 153 -0.95 10.63 -10.42
CA LYS A 153 -0.34 11.96 -10.61
C LYS A 153 0.25 12.53 -9.32
N CYS A 154 -0.44 12.39 -8.19
CA CYS A 154 0.08 12.78 -6.88
C CYS A 154 1.44 12.10 -6.61
N VAL A 155 1.50 10.79 -6.82
CA VAL A 155 2.73 10.01 -6.65
C VAL A 155 3.81 10.40 -7.66
N LYS A 156 3.45 10.73 -8.91
CA LYS A 156 4.39 11.18 -9.95
C LYS A 156 5.03 12.53 -9.58
N PHE A 157 4.24 13.47 -9.10
CA PHE A 157 4.70 14.82 -8.74
C PHE A 157 5.19 14.96 -7.30
N GLY A 158 5.12 13.89 -6.50
CA GLY A 158 5.51 13.94 -5.08
C GLY A 158 4.55 14.74 -4.21
N VAL A 159 3.29 14.94 -4.65
CA VAL A 159 2.27 15.66 -3.91
C VAL A 159 1.61 14.74 -2.90
N ARG A 160 1.65 15.15 -1.64
CA ARG A 160 0.96 14.48 -0.54
C ARG A 160 -0.18 15.32 -0.01
N ASP A 161 0.18 16.51 0.45
CA ASP A 161 -0.73 17.51 0.96
C ASP A 161 -0.98 18.57 -0.11
N ASN A 162 -2.20 19.08 -0.21
CA ASN A 162 -2.51 20.24 -1.05
C ASN A 162 -2.16 21.56 -0.33
N ASN A 163 -2.49 22.71 -0.95
CA ASN A 163 -2.27 24.04 -0.37
C ASN A 163 -3.04 24.28 0.95
N GLU A 164 -4.06 23.49 1.23
CA GLU A 164 -4.85 23.54 2.47
C GLU A 164 -4.24 22.65 3.57
N GLY A 165 -3.11 21.96 3.30
CA GLY A 165 -2.52 20.99 4.23
C GLY A 165 -3.30 19.68 4.33
N ILE A 166 -4.13 19.37 3.34
CA ILE A 166 -4.97 18.18 3.32
C ILE A 166 -4.26 17.06 2.56
N ASP A 167 -4.13 15.90 3.20
CA ASP A 167 -3.59 14.68 2.60
C ASP A 167 -4.53 14.16 1.49
N VAL A 168 -4.20 14.50 0.25
CA VAL A 168 -5.05 14.23 -0.93
C VAL A 168 -5.18 12.73 -1.16
N CYS A 169 -4.08 12.00 -1.02
CA CYS A 169 -4.06 10.55 -1.20
C CYS A 169 -4.96 9.85 -0.19
N TYR A 170 -4.96 10.28 1.06
CA TYR A 170 -5.78 9.74 2.13
C TYR A 170 -7.28 9.91 1.85
N VAL A 171 -7.71 11.11 1.45
CA VAL A 171 -9.10 11.41 1.08
C VAL A 171 -9.55 10.59 -0.14
N LEU A 172 -8.74 10.52 -1.20
CA LEU A 172 -9.08 9.77 -2.41
C LEU A 172 -9.18 8.26 -2.14
N LEU A 173 -8.28 7.70 -1.32
CA LEU A 173 -8.32 6.30 -0.93
C LEU A 173 -9.54 5.98 -0.04
N CYS A 174 -9.99 6.93 0.80
CA CYS A 174 -11.22 6.78 1.58
C CYS A 174 -12.45 6.69 0.67
N GLU A 175 -12.53 7.56 -0.34
CA GLU A 175 -13.61 7.50 -1.33
C GLU A 175 -13.57 6.18 -2.13
N ILE A 176 -12.39 5.73 -2.59
CA ILE A 176 -12.25 4.44 -3.28
C ILE A 176 -12.73 3.29 -2.38
N LEU A 177 -12.34 3.29 -1.10
CA LEU A 177 -12.75 2.24 -0.17
C LEU A 177 -14.27 2.25 0.07
N TYR A 178 -14.87 3.43 0.26
CA TYR A 178 -16.31 3.57 0.42
C TYR A 178 -17.06 2.89 -0.74
N ARG A 179 -16.64 3.14 -1.98
CA ARG A 179 -17.27 2.53 -3.16
C ARG A 179 -17.15 1.02 -3.18
N PHE A 180 -15.99 0.47 -2.79
CA PHE A 180 -15.81 -0.97 -2.67
C PHE A 180 -16.74 -1.62 -1.64
N LEU A 181 -16.99 -0.93 -0.53
CA LEU A 181 -17.78 -1.48 0.58
C LEU A 181 -19.28 -1.33 0.38
N HIS A 182 -19.73 -0.23 -0.24
CA HIS A 182 -21.14 0.19 -0.24
C HIS A 182 -21.78 0.30 -1.63
N GLU A 183 -21.03 0.40 -2.73
CA GLU A 183 -21.62 0.48 -4.08
C GLU A 183 -21.75 -0.91 -4.72
N ASN A 184 -22.83 -1.11 -5.49
CA ASN A 184 -23.17 -2.41 -6.10
C ASN A 184 -22.17 -2.86 -7.19
N ASN A 185 -21.41 -1.94 -7.79
CA ASN A 185 -20.38 -2.21 -8.79
C ASN A 185 -19.03 -2.52 -8.11
N ARG A 186 -18.97 -3.66 -7.41
CA ARG A 186 -17.92 -4.10 -6.49
C ARG A 186 -16.53 -4.38 -7.09
N ILE A 187 -16.23 -3.90 -8.29
CA ILE A 187 -15.10 -4.45 -9.07
C ILE A 187 -14.36 -3.34 -9.83
N LEU A 188 -13.22 -2.90 -9.31
CA LEU A 188 -12.16 -2.39 -10.17
C LEU A 188 -11.69 -3.51 -11.09
N ARG A 189 -11.53 -3.21 -12.38
CA ARG A 189 -10.92 -4.15 -13.34
C ARG A 189 -9.54 -4.58 -12.84
N ILE A 190 -9.12 -5.80 -13.17
CA ILE A 190 -7.77 -6.32 -12.83
C ILE A 190 -6.65 -5.31 -13.16
N LYS A 191 -6.75 -4.61 -14.30
CA LYS A 191 -5.81 -3.53 -14.69
C LYS A 191 -5.76 -2.38 -13.68
N ASP A 192 -6.92 -1.95 -13.20
CA ASP A 192 -7.04 -0.86 -12.22
C ASP A 192 -6.61 -1.31 -10.82
N ILE A 193 -6.82 -2.58 -10.46
CA ILE A 193 -6.24 -3.17 -9.24
C ILE A 193 -4.71 -3.17 -9.30
N SER A 194 -4.13 -3.61 -10.42
CA SER A 194 -2.68 -3.59 -10.66
C SER A 194 -2.11 -2.17 -10.50
N ARG A 195 -2.74 -1.17 -11.10
CA ARG A 195 -2.38 0.24 -10.95
C ARG A 195 -2.43 0.71 -9.49
N LEU A 196 -3.53 0.44 -8.77
CA LEU A 196 -3.68 0.80 -7.37
C LEU A 196 -2.65 0.12 -6.47
N THR A 197 -2.29 -1.14 -6.73
CA THR A 197 -1.26 -1.84 -5.94
C THR A 197 0.12 -1.19 -6.07
N LYS A 198 0.48 -0.69 -7.27
CA LYS A 198 1.74 0.04 -7.50
C LYS A 198 1.75 1.38 -6.76
N VAL A 199 0.62 2.07 -6.71
CA VAL A 199 0.44 3.31 -5.94
C VAL A 199 0.57 3.06 -4.44
N LEU A 200 -0.12 2.05 -3.92
CA LEU A 200 -0.09 1.69 -2.49
C LEU A 200 1.30 1.22 -2.02
N LEU A 201 2.17 0.74 -2.91
CA LEU A 201 3.57 0.44 -2.58
C LEU A 201 4.41 1.70 -2.35
N LYS A 202 4.06 2.83 -2.99
CA LYS A 202 4.80 4.09 -2.90
C LYS A 202 4.30 4.99 -1.78
N ILE A 203 3.02 4.90 -1.43
CA ILE A 203 2.43 5.68 -0.34
C ILE A 203 2.83 5.10 1.03
N LYS A 204 3.41 5.91 1.90
CA LYS A 204 3.74 5.52 3.28
C LYS A 204 2.90 6.35 4.28
N PHE A 205 2.02 5.69 5.02
CA PHE A 205 1.28 6.30 6.13
C PHE A 205 2.08 6.05 7.42
N ASN A 206 3.01 6.96 7.73
CA ASN A 206 3.94 6.83 8.86
C ASN A 206 3.47 7.53 10.13
N LYS A 207 2.46 8.40 10.03
CA LYS A 207 1.86 9.06 11.20
C LYS A 207 0.68 8.21 11.67
N GLU A 208 0.72 7.78 12.93
CA GLU A 208 -0.51 7.47 13.63
C GLU A 208 -1.30 8.78 13.67
N SER A 209 -2.38 8.85 12.89
CA SER A 209 -3.35 9.92 13.05
C SER A 209 -3.87 9.82 14.50
N PRO A 210 -4.01 10.95 15.23
CA PRO A 210 -4.65 10.95 16.54
C PRO A 210 -5.93 10.11 16.50
N GLU A 211 -6.30 9.43 17.59
CA GLU A 211 -7.52 8.62 17.61
C GLU A 211 -8.79 9.41 17.22
N THR A 212 -8.71 10.74 17.34
CA THR A 212 -9.73 11.75 17.00
C THR A 212 -9.62 12.32 15.59
N SER A 213 -8.63 11.91 14.80
CA SER A 213 -8.41 12.43 13.44
C SER A 213 -9.50 11.95 12.50
N THR A 214 -10.17 12.92 11.87
CA THR A 214 -11.25 12.67 10.91
C THR A 214 -10.76 12.88 9.48
N VAL A 215 -11.12 11.99 8.54
CA VAL A 215 -10.82 12.17 7.11
C VAL A 215 -11.50 13.44 6.60
N PRO A 216 -10.76 14.44 6.06
CA PRO A 216 -11.32 15.70 5.57
C PRO A 216 -11.99 15.53 4.18
N ILE A 217 -13.07 14.75 4.12
CA ILE A 217 -13.78 14.37 2.89
C ILE A 217 -14.80 15.43 2.41
N CYS A 218 -14.94 16.54 3.12
CA CYS A 218 -15.86 17.62 2.80
C CYS A 218 -15.17 18.98 3.00
N SER A 219 -15.38 19.90 2.07
CA SER A 219 -14.82 21.26 2.10
C SER A 219 -15.53 22.21 3.07
N MET A 220 -16.71 21.85 3.58
CA MET A 220 -17.61 22.77 4.30
C MET A 220 -17.07 23.34 5.63
N ASN A 221 -15.94 22.86 6.14
CA ASN A 221 -15.52 23.11 7.52
C ASN A 221 -14.03 23.40 7.68
N PHE A 222 -13.28 23.55 6.59
CA PHE A 222 -11.86 23.89 6.69
C PHE A 222 -11.63 25.41 6.81
N GLU A 223 -12.65 26.20 6.49
CA GLU A 223 -12.63 27.65 6.69
C GLU A 223 -12.99 27.96 8.15
N TYR A 224 -12.13 28.74 8.81
CA TYR A 224 -12.23 29.37 10.14
C TYR A 224 -11.39 28.79 11.29
N ASN A 225 -11.35 27.49 11.60
CA ASN A 225 -10.72 27.02 12.86
C ASN A 225 -9.61 25.94 12.75
N LYS A 226 -9.24 25.47 11.55
CA LYS A 226 -8.33 24.30 11.33
C LYS A 226 -8.77 22.97 11.97
N GLU A 227 -9.90 22.94 12.68
CA GLU A 227 -10.52 21.71 13.15
C GLU A 227 -11.35 21.08 12.03
N VAL A 228 -10.97 19.87 11.61
CA VAL A 228 -11.70 19.11 10.58
C VAL A 228 -13.03 18.64 11.16
N SER A 229 -14.10 19.42 10.98
CA SER A 229 -15.46 18.92 11.22
C SER A 229 -16.06 18.38 9.92
N VAL A 230 -16.90 17.36 10.01
CA VAL A 230 -17.52 16.72 8.83
C VAL A 230 -19.02 16.97 8.85
N CYS A 231 -19.62 17.37 7.72
CA CYS A 231 -21.06 17.65 7.68
C CYS A 231 -21.89 16.36 7.86
N ASP A 232 -23.14 16.48 8.31
CA ASP A 232 -23.96 15.32 8.70
C ASP A 232 -24.22 14.34 7.55
N ASN A 233 -24.36 14.83 6.31
CA ASN A 233 -24.44 13.98 5.12
C ASN A 233 -23.20 13.11 4.93
N CYS A 234 -22.01 13.65 5.23
CA CYS A 234 -20.77 12.89 5.14
C CYS A 234 -20.62 11.92 6.31
N LYS A 235 -21.04 12.29 7.53
CA LYS A 235 -21.11 11.38 8.67
C LYS A 235 -22.01 10.17 8.37
N LEU A 236 -23.19 10.42 7.82
CA LEU A 236 -24.14 9.38 7.41
C LEU A 236 -23.57 8.47 6.31
N ARG A 237 -22.89 9.04 5.31
CA ARG A 237 -22.33 8.28 4.18
C ARG A 237 -21.14 7.42 4.59
N TYR A 238 -20.11 8.03 5.19
CA TYR A 238 -18.83 7.37 5.41
C TYR A 238 -18.75 6.65 6.77
N GLY A 239 -19.54 7.07 7.76
CA GLY A 239 -19.63 6.42 9.07
C GLY A 239 -18.25 6.14 9.67
N ASP A 240 -18.01 4.87 10.01
CA ASP A 240 -16.75 4.39 10.60
C ASP A 240 -15.49 4.67 9.75
N LEU A 241 -15.63 4.87 8.42
CA LEU A 241 -14.49 5.16 7.53
C LEU A 241 -13.81 6.49 7.84
N LEU A 242 -14.55 7.45 8.41
CA LEU A 242 -14.04 8.78 8.73
C LEU A 242 -12.97 8.75 9.83
N ASN A 243 -12.96 7.72 10.68
CA ASN A 243 -12.09 7.62 11.86
C ASN A 243 -10.91 6.64 11.66
N LEU A 244 -10.69 6.20 10.41
CA LEU A 244 -9.59 5.30 10.07
C LEU A 244 -8.33 6.09 9.80
N ASN A 245 -7.22 5.79 10.47
CA ASN A 245 -5.93 6.29 10.01
C ASN A 245 -5.58 5.71 8.63
N GLY A 246 -4.61 6.30 7.94
CA GLY A 246 -4.26 5.87 6.59
C GLY A 246 -3.66 4.45 6.49
N SER A 247 -3.05 3.95 7.56
CA SER A 247 -2.55 2.56 7.61
C SER A 247 -3.71 1.56 7.61
N ASP A 248 -4.74 1.80 8.43
CA ASP A 248 -5.95 0.99 8.50
C ASP A 248 -6.71 1.01 7.18
N LEU A 249 -6.82 2.20 6.58
CA LEU A 249 -7.42 2.38 5.26
C LEU A 249 -6.71 1.51 4.21
N SER A 250 -5.37 1.58 4.17
CA SER A 250 -4.57 0.76 3.25
C SER A 250 -4.74 -0.75 3.52
N ASN A 251 -4.84 -1.15 4.79
CA ASN A 251 -5.03 -2.55 5.18
C ASN A 251 -6.39 -3.10 4.73
N ILE A 252 -7.46 -2.34 4.92
CA ILE A 252 -8.81 -2.72 4.46
C ILE A 252 -8.84 -2.77 2.93
N LEU A 253 -8.22 -1.79 2.26
CA LEU A 253 -8.10 -1.76 0.81
C LEU A 253 -7.42 -3.02 0.26
N MET A 254 -6.31 -3.48 0.86
CA MET A 254 -5.68 -4.74 0.46
C MET A 254 -6.66 -5.93 0.53
N VAL A 255 -7.48 -6.03 1.57
CA VAL A 255 -8.46 -7.11 1.71
C VAL A 255 -9.54 -7.05 0.62
N VAL A 256 -10.14 -5.88 0.39
CA VAL A 256 -11.20 -5.75 -0.62
C VAL A 256 -10.68 -5.94 -2.05
N LEU A 257 -9.44 -5.52 -2.35
CA LEU A 257 -8.80 -5.74 -3.63
C LEU A 257 -8.57 -7.23 -3.90
N GLY A 258 -8.07 -7.99 -2.91
CA GLY A 258 -7.91 -9.43 -3.05
C GLY A 258 -9.24 -10.19 -3.23
N LYS A 259 -10.31 -9.75 -2.54
CA LYS A 259 -11.67 -10.28 -2.75
C LYS A 259 -12.17 -9.99 -4.16
N SER A 260 -11.96 -8.76 -4.65
CA SER A 260 -12.34 -8.34 -6.01
C SER A 260 -11.60 -9.11 -7.10
N LEU A 261 -10.29 -9.36 -6.92
CA LEU A 261 -9.51 -10.20 -7.83
C LEU A 261 -10.10 -11.61 -7.91
N LEU A 262 -10.31 -12.26 -6.76
CA LEU A 262 -10.85 -13.61 -6.70
C LEU A 262 -12.27 -13.73 -7.29
N LEU A 263 -13.08 -12.69 -7.17
CA LEU A 263 -14.40 -12.65 -7.78
C LEU A 263 -14.28 -12.63 -9.30
N GLN A 264 -13.43 -11.75 -9.85
CA GLN A 264 -13.17 -11.66 -11.30
C GLN A 264 -12.52 -12.92 -11.86
N SER A 265 -11.67 -13.61 -11.09
CA SER A 265 -11.00 -14.84 -11.53
C SER A 265 -11.99 -15.97 -11.86
N LYS A 266 -13.21 -15.98 -11.30
CA LYS A 266 -14.23 -16.99 -11.59
C LYS A 266 -14.72 -16.94 -13.04
N ASP A 267 -14.73 -15.75 -13.62
CA ASP A 267 -15.27 -15.51 -14.96
C ASP A 267 -14.16 -15.59 -16.04
N MET A 268 -12.90 -15.82 -15.63
CA MET A 268 -11.77 -15.92 -16.55
C MET A 268 -11.68 -17.30 -17.19
N ARG A 269 -11.75 -17.36 -18.53
CA ARG A 269 -11.54 -18.61 -19.30
C ARG A 269 -10.17 -19.23 -19.08
N LYS A 270 -9.12 -18.40 -18.95
CA LYS A 270 -7.74 -18.83 -18.71
C LYS A 270 -7.09 -17.91 -17.69
N SER A 271 -6.59 -18.51 -16.60
CA SER A 271 -5.85 -17.80 -15.57
C SER A 271 -4.39 -17.61 -15.98
N HIS A 272 -3.85 -16.41 -15.76
CA HIS A 272 -2.43 -16.10 -15.93
C HIS A 272 -1.94 -15.40 -14.66
N GLU A 273 -0.79 -15.83 -14.13
CA GLU A 273 -0.19 -15.32 -12.90
C GLU A 273 0.04 -13.79 -12.92
N ASN A 274 0.32 -13.20 -14.09
CA ASN A 274 0.50 -11.74 -14.24
C ASN A 274 -0.73 -10.91 -13.79
N SER A 275 -1.91 -11.54 -13.74
CA SER A 275 -3.13 -10.90 -13.25
C SER A 275 -3.14 -10.70 -11.73
N VAL A 276 -2.38 -11.50 -10.97
CA VAL A 276 -2.36 -11.47 -9.49
C VAL A 276 -1.01 -11.07 -8.90
N VAL A 277 0.08 -11.16 -9.67
CA VAL A 277 1.43 -10.79 -9.22
C VAL A 277 1.51 -9.39 -8.60
N PRO A 278 0.93 -8.31 -9.19
CA PRO A 278 0.98 -6.98 -8.57
C PRO A 278 0.37 -6.93 -7.15
N TYR A 279 -0.71 -7.67 -6.94
CA TYR A 279 -1.35 -7.81 -5.63
C TYR A 279 -0.48 -8.61 -4.65
N LEU A 280 0.12 -9.71 -5.11
CA LEU A 280 1.04 -10.50 -4.29
C LEU A 280 2.26 -9.66 -3.87
N VAL A 281 2.84 -8.85 -4.77
CA VAL A 281 3.94 -7.92 -4.43
C VAL A 281 3.52 -6.96 -3.34
N LEU A 282 2.34 -6.32 -3.44
CA LEU A 282 1.83 -5.41 -2.41
C LEU A 282 1.70 -6.11 -1.05
N VAL A 283 0.99 -7.24 -1.02
CA VAL A 283 0.71 -7.98 0.21
C VAL A 283 2.00 -8.51 0.85
N GLY A 284 2.90 -9.04 0.03
CA GLY A 284 4.22 -9.52 0.45
C GLY A 284 5.06 -8.40 1.03
N ASN A 285 5.16 -7.25 0.34
CA ASN A 285 5.91 -6.08 0.81
C ASN A 285 5.41 -5.58 2.18
N ARG A 286 4.10 -5.54 2.37
CA ARG A 286 3.44 -5.07 3.60
C ARG A 286 3.40 -6.11 4.73
N ASN A 287 3.94 -7.32 4.57
CA ASN A 287 3.87 -8.39 5.58
C ASN A 287 2.43 -8.70 6.06
N SER A 288 1.41 -8.50 5.22
CA SER A 288 0.02 -8.47 5.69
C SER A 288 -0.56 -9.88 5.90
N ALA A 289 -0.40 -10.41 7.11
CA ALA A 289 -1.03 -11.68 7.52
C ALA A 289 -2.57 -11.65 7.46
N LEU A 290 -3.17 -10.45 7.50
CA LEU A 290 -4.59 -10.20 7.29
C LEU A 290 -5.11 -10.83 5.98
N CYS A 291 -4.26 -10.81 4.94
CA CYS A 291 -4.57 -11.30 3.61
C CYS A 291 -4.22 -12.79 3.39
N SER A 292 -3.75 -13.52 4.40
CA SER A 292 -3.32 -14.93 4.27
C SER A 292 -4.37 -15.85 3.64
N HIS A 293 -5.63 -15.73 4.06
CA HIS A 293 -6.75 -16.48 3.49
C HIS A 293 -7.01 -16.16 2.00
N LEU A 294 -6.76 -14.91 1.58
CA LEU A 294 -6.89 -14.50 0.18
C LEU A 294 -5.72 -15.04 -0.65
N VAL A 295 -4.49 -14.95 -0.13
CA VAL A 295 -3.31 -15.52 -0.77
C VAL A 295 -3.48 -17.03 -0.92
N MET A 296 -3.99 -17.74 0.08
CA MET A 296 -4.30 -19.18 0.00
C MET A 296 -5.24 -19.50 -1.17
N ARG A 297 -6.33 -18.73 -1.30
CA ARG A 297 -7.30 -18.92 -2.38
C ARG A 297 -6.70 -18.58 -3.74
N ILE A 298 -5.92 -17.51 -3.84
CA ILE A 298 -5.20 -17.14 -5.07
C ILE A 298 -4.23 -18.26 -5.46
N SER A 299 -3.45 -18.79 -4.51
CA SER A 299 -2.56 -19.94 -4.74
C SER A 299 -3.33 -21.15 -5.26
N SER A 300 -4.52 -21.43 -4.73
CA SER A 300 -5.36 -22.53 -5.23
C SER A 300 -5.85 -22.28 -6.66
N VAL A 301 -6.42 -21.10 -6.94
CA VAL A 301 -7.04 -20.77 -8.25
C VAL A 301 -5.97 -20.67 -9.34
N TYR A 302 -4.81 -20.08 -9.03
CA TYR A 302 -3.73 -19.85 -9.98
C TYR A 302 -2.64 -20.93 -9.92
N SER A 303 -2.87 -22.05 -9.22
CA SER A 303 -1.90 -23.13 -9.00
C SER A 303 -1.23 -23.57 -10.31
N SER A 304 -2.03 -23.96 -11.31
CA SER A 304 -1.51 -24.42 -12.61
C SER A 304 -0.76 -23.32 -13.37
N ALA A 305 -1.20 -22.06 -13.28
CA ALA A 305 -0.53 -20.94 -13.93
C ALA A 305 0.88 -20.72 -13.34
N PHE A 306 1.03 -20.78 -12.02
CA PHE A 306 2.34 -20.68 -11.37
C PHE A 306 3.21 -21.90 -11.63
N LEU A 307 2.64 -23.11 -11.64
CA LEU A 307 3.38 -24.34 -11.91
C LEU A 307 3.94 -24.41 -13.34
N LEU A 308 3.27 -23.79 -14.31
CA LEU A 308 3.69 -23.71 -15.71
C LEU A 308 4.40 -22.40 -16.05
N SER A 309 4.57 -21.49 -15.09
CA SER A 309 5.18 -20.18 -15.37
C SER A 309 6.64 -20.34 -15.81
N ASN A 310 7.03 -19.57 -16.82
CA ASN A 310 8.41 -19.41 -17.28
C ASN A 310 9.13 -18.24 -16.61
N SER A 311 8.46 -17.50 -15.71
CA SER A 311 9.04 -16.36 -15.00
C SER A 311 9.47 -16.75 -13.60
N ILE A 312 10.79 -16.87 -13.39
CA ILE A 312 11.35 -17.10 -12.05
C ILE A 312 11.00 -15.96 -11.09
N HIS A 313 10.86 -14.74 -11.62
CA HIS A 313 10.42 -13.59 -10.86
C HIS A 313 9.00 -13.77 -10.29
N ASN A 314 8.06 -14.21 -11.11
CA ASN A 314 6.69 -14.46 -10.64
C ASN A 314 6.61 -15.60 -9.63
N ILE A 315 7.38 -16.68 -9.85
CA ILE A 315 7.46 -17.83 -8.93
C ILE A 315 8.05 -17.39 -7.58
N SER A 316 9.15 -16.63 -7.60
CA SER A 316 9.79 -16.15 -6.38
C SER A 316 8.91 -15.18 -5.58
N ILE A 317 8.16 -14.29 -6.26
CA ILE A 317 7.16 -13.41 -5.62
C ILE A 317 6.10 -14.23 -4.89
N LEU A 318 5.58 -15.29 -5.51
CA LEU A 318 4.59 -16.17 -4.89
C LEU A 318 5.15 -16.83 -3.63
N LEU A 319 6.34 -17.47 -3.73
CA LEU A 319 6.98 -18.15 -2.60
C LEU A 319 7.23 -17.19 -1.42
N HIS A 320 7.77 -16.02 -1.72
CA HIS A 320 8.02 -14.95 -0.75
C HIS A 320 6.73 -14.49 -0.08
N THR A 321 5.67 -14.26 -0.87
CA THR A 321 4.37 -13.79 -0.36
C THR A 321 3.70 -14.84 0.52
N ILE A 322 3.68 -16.12 0.10
CA ILE A 322 3.14 -17.21 0.91
C ILE A 322 3.84 -17.26 2.27
N LYS A 323 5.16 -17.11 2.28
CA LYS A 323 5.94 -17.15 3.51
C LYS A 323 5.69 -15.94 4.42
N ARG A 324 5.78 -14.71 3.88
CA ARG A 324 5.61 -13.47 4.66
C ARG A 324 4.21 -13.33 5.25
N THR A 325 3.20 -13.86 4.57
CA THR A 325 1.82 -13.85 5.06
C THR A 325 1.45 -15.05 5.94
N LYS A 326 2.38 -16.00 6.17
CA LYS A 326 2.12 -17.26 6.89
C LYS A 326 0.97 -18.06 6.27
N THR A 327 0.85 -18.01 4.94
CA THR A 327 -0.22 -18.66 4.20
C THR A 327 -0.04 -20.18 4.17
N ARG A 328 -1.12 -20.91 4.43
CA ARG A 328 -1.16 -22.37 4.36
C ARG A 328 -1.37 -22.83 2.90
N ALA A 329 -0.30 -22.83 2.11
CA ALA A 329 -0.32 -23.26 0.69
C ALA A 329 0.69 -24.39 0.41
N PHE A 330 0.91 -25.28 1.38
CA PHE A 330 1.95 -26.32 1.31
C PHE A 330 1.90 -27.22 0.07
N PRO A 331 0.73 -27.67 -0.44
CA PRO A 331 0.69 -28.49 -1.65
C PRO A 331 1.33 -27.82 -2.85
N LEU A 332 0.95 -26.55 -3.13
CA LEU A 332 1.55 -25.78 -4.23
C LEU A 332 3.04 -25.53 -4.01
N LEU A 333 3.43 -25.17 -2.78
CA LEU A 333 4.84 -24.98 -2.42
C LEU A 333 5.67 -26.24 -2.72
N LYS A 334 5.16 -27.41 -2.33
CA LYS A 334 5.83 -28.70 -2.56
C LYS A 334 5.99 -28.98 -4.06
N MET A 335 4.96 -28.72 -4.85
CA MET A 335 5.01 -28.91 -6.30
C MET A 335 6.00 -27.95 -6.98
N ILE A 336 6.03 -26.68 -6.57
CA ILE A 336 7.00 -25.69 -7.09
C ILE A 336 8.42 -26.10 -6.72
N VAL A 337 8.69 -26.42 -5.45
CA VAL A 337 10.03 -26.85 -5.02
C VAL A 337 10.45 -28.11 -5.75
N ASN A 338 9.56 -29.09 -5.91
CA ASN A 338 9.85 -30.30 -6.69
C ASN A 338 10.28 -29.96 -8.12
N ARG A 339 9.54 -29.08 -8.81
CA ARG A 339 9.89 -28.62 -10.17
C ARG A 339 11.25 -27.93 -10.19
N LEU A 340 11.45 -26.92 -9.35
CA LEU A 340 12.69 -26.14 -9.34
C LEU A 340 13.91 -26.98 -8.93
N SER A 341 13.73 -28.02 -8.12
CA SER A 341 14.80 -28.94 -7.73
C SER A 341 15.18 -29.97 -8.80
N THR A 342 14.41 -30.07 -9.89
CA THR A 342 14.77 -30.93 -11.02
C THR A 342 16.01 -30.38 -11.71
N LYS A 343 16.95 -31.27 -12.06
CA LYS A 343 18.24 -30.91 -12.69
C LYS A 343 18.03 -30.00 -13.91
N GLY A 344 18.60 -28.81 -13.89
CA GLY A 344 18.59 -27.84 -15.00
C GLY A 344 17.36 -26.93 -15.06
N GLU A 345 16.29 -27.19 -14.30
CA GLU A 345 15.06 -26.37 -14.36
C GLU A 345 15.28 -24.97 -13.80
N ILE A 346 15.92 -24.84 -12.64
CA ILE A 346 16.16 -23.54 -12.02
C ILE A 346 17.14 -22.70 -12.85
N GLU A 347 18.20 -23.33 -13.37
CA GLU A 347 19.19 -22.69 -14.24
C GLU A 347 18.52 -22.19 -15.54
N SER A 348 17.71 -23.04 -16.20
CA SER A 348 16.96 -22.65 -17.41
C SER A 348 16.00 -21.47 -17.17
N LEU A 349 15.33 -21.42 -16.03
CA LEU A 349 14.45 -20.31 -15.68
C LEU A 349 15.21 -19.02 -15.37
N LEU A 350 16.40 -19.13 -14.76
CA LEU A 350 17.27 -18.00 -14.48
C LEU A 350 17.91 -17.45 -15.77
N ASP A 351 18.28 -18.31 -16.73
CA ASP A 351 18.84 -17.89 -18.02
C ASP A 351 17.84 -17.14 -18.91
N LYS A 352 16.55 -17.45 -18.78
CA LYS A 352 15.47 -16.71 -19.47
C LYS A 352 15.26 -15.30 -18.92
N GLU A 353 15.72 -14.99 -17.70
CA GLU A 353 15.65 -13.65 -17.13
C GLU A 353 16.87 -12.84 -17.55
N SER A 354 16.70 -11.95 -18.53
CA SER A 354 17.78 -11.14 -19.09
C SER A 354 18.26 -10.05 -18.14
N ASN A 355 17.39 -9.56 -17.25
CA ASN A 355 17.75 -8.51 -16.31
C ASN A 355 18.44 -9.10 -15.07
N LEU A 356 19.75 -8.88 -14.94
CA LEU A 356 20.55 -9.36 -13.82
C LEU A 356 19.95 -8.94 -12.47
N HIS A 357 19.52 -7.69 -12.31
CA HIS A 357 18.94 -7.20 -11.05
C HIS A 357 17.65 -7.95 -10.68
N VAL A 358 16.76 -8.21 -11.65
CA VAL A 358 15.54 -9.01 -11.43
C VAL A 358 15.89 -10.46 -11.08
N LYS A 359 16.92 -11.02 -11.72
CA LYS A 359 17.45 -12.35 -11.43
C LYS A 359 17.93 -12.47 -9.99
N LEU A 360 18.77 -11.53 -9.52
CA LEU A 360 19.29 -11.51 -8.15
C LEU A 360 18.19 -11.29 -7.11
N ILE A 361 17.18 -10.46 -7.40
CA ILE A 361 15.99 -10.32 -6.54
C ILE A 361 15.24 -11.65 -6.42
N SER A 362 15.07 -12.36 -7.53
CA SER A 362 14.34 -13.63 -7.56
C SER A 362 15.07 -14.69 -6.74
N ILE A 363 16.40 -14.77 -6.89
CA ILE A 363 17.26 -15.64 -6.09
C ILE A 363 17.16 -15.27 -4.60
N SER A 364 17.27 -13.98 -4.25
CA SER A 364 17.14 -13.50 -2.87
C SER A 364 15.83 -13.93 -2.22
N GLN A 365 14.71 -13.82 -2.95
CA GLN A 365 13.40 -14.21 -2.45
C GLN A 365 13.26 -15.73 -2.25
N ILE A 366 13.87 -16.53 -3.14
CA ILE A 366 13.91 -17.99 -2.98
C ILE A 366 14.77 -18.37 -1.77
N ILE A 367 15.96 -17.79 -1.63
CA ILE A 367 16.83 -17.99 -0.47
C ILE A 367 16.08 -17.65 0.82
N GLN A 368 15.44 -16.48 0.88
CA GLN A 368 14.69 -16.05 2.05
C GLN A 368 13.52 -16.99 2.35
N PHE A 369 12.80 -17.47 1.33
CA PHE A 369 11.78 -18.51 1.49
C PHE A 369 12.38 -19.77 2.14
N CYS A 370 13.50 -20.26 1.61
CA CYS A 370 14.17 -21.48 2.06
C CYS A 370 14.68 -21.39 3.50
N ILE A 371 15.35 -20.30 3.88
CA ILE A 371 15.90 -20.10 5.24
C ILE A 371 14.79 -20.03 6.28
N ASN A 372 13.64 -19.47 5.90
CA ASN A 372 12.50 -19.37 6.79
C ASN A 372 11.70 -20.67 6.91
N CYS A 373 11.92 -21.68 6.07
CA CYS A 373 11.34 -23.00 6.25
C CYS A 373 11.96 -23.67 7.50
N HIS A 374 11.12 -24.29 8.33
CA HIS A 374 11.61 -25.02 9.48
C HIS A 374 12.48 -26.18 9.00
N TYR A 375 13.76 -26.17 9.37
CA TYR A 375 14.66 -27.24 8.99
C TYR A 375 14.35 -28.50 9.78
N SER A 376 14.18 -29.59 9.06
CA SER A 376 14.10 -30.96 9.55
C SER A 376 14.70 -31.84 8.49
N TYR A 377 15.24 -33.02 8.83
CA TYR A 377 15.82 -33.95 7.86
C TYR A 377 14.73 -34.69 7.05
N SER A 378 13.78 -33.96 6.48
CA SER A 378 12.69 -34.48 5.66
C SER A 378 13.02 -34.40 4.17
N GLN A 379 12.37 -35.25 3.37
CA GLN A 379 12.51 -35.25 1.90
C GLN A 379 12.28 -33.87 1.28
N PHE A 380 11.35 -33.08 1.84
CA PHE A 380 11.10 -31.73 1.36
C PHE A 380 12.30 -30.79 1.60
N ASN A 381 12.92 -30.84 2.78
CA ASN A 381 14.10 -30.03 3.08
C ASN A 381 15.33 -30.49 2.30
N LEU A 382 15.51 -31.78 2.04
CA LEU A 382 16.58 -32.28 1.18
C LEU A 382 16.45 -31.70 -0.24
N LYS A 383 15.23 -31.64 -0.79
CA LYS A 383 14.98 -30.98 -2.09
C LYS A 383 15.23 -29.48 -2.07
N ILE A 384 14.90 -28.79 -0.97
CA ILE A 384 15.26 -27.39 -0.81
C ILE A 384 16.78 -27.23 -0.82
N ASP A 385 17.51 -28.08 -0.10
CA ASP A 385 18.98 -28.03 -0.04
C ASP A 385 19.59 -28.27 -1.43
N SER A 386 19.07 -29.23 -2.20
CA SER A 386 19.48 -29.44 -3.60
C SER A 386 19.19 -28.23 -4.50
N LEU A 387 18.00 -27.62 -4.37
CA LEU A 387 17.65 -26.40 -5.10
C LEU A 387 18.61 -25.25 -4.77
N ILE A 388 18.87 -25.02 -3.48
CA ILE A 388 19.80 -23.97 -3.04
C ILE A 388 21.21 -24.25 -3.56
N TYR A 389 21.66 -25.50 -3.54
CA TYR A 389 22.97 -25.86 -4.09
C TYR A 389 23.10 -25.55 -5.59
N SER A 390 22.07 -25.87 -6.39
CA SER A 390 22.01 -25.45 -7.81
C SER A 390 22.05 -23.94 -7.98
N ILE A 391 21.30 -23.19 -7.17
CA ILE A 391 21.32 -21.72 -7.18
C ILE A 391 22.73 -21.20 -6.84
N LEU A 392 23.40 -21.76 -5.83
CA LEU A 392 24.74 -21.34 -5.44
C LEU A 392 25.76 -21.62 -6.55
N LYS A 393 25.67 -22.78 -7.22
CA LYS A 393 26.49 -23.08 -8.41
C LYS A 393 26.28 -22.06 -9.52
N TYR A 394 25.03 -21.72 -9.80
CA TYR A 394 24.69 -20.73 -10.82
C TYR A 394 25.24 -19.34 -10.47
N VAL A 395 25.06 -18.89 -9.23
CA VAL A 395 25.60 -17.61 -8.73
C VAL A 395 27.13 -17.60 -8.78
N TYR A 396 27.78 -18.69 -8.36
CA TYR A 396 29.23 -18.83 -8.46
C TYR A 396 29.70 -18.71 -9.90
N GLY A 397 29.05 -19.38 -10.86
CA GLY A 397 29.40 -19.27 -12.28
C GLY A 397 29.26 -17.86 -12.88
N ILE A 398 28.40 -17.00 -12.32
CA ILE A 398 28.30 -15.59 -12.72
C ILE A 398 29.44 -14.76 -12.14
N PHE A 399 29.71 -14.93 -10.83
CA PHE A 399 30.55 -14.00 -10.07
C PHE A 399 31.93 -14.55 -9.71
N SER A 400 32.34 -15.74 -10.15
CA SER A 400 33.68 -16.28 -9.90
C SER A 400 34.75 -15.62 -10.77
N GLY A 401 36.01 -15.68 -10.33
CA GLY A 401 37.16 -15.16 -11.09
C GLY A 401 37.14 -13.64 -11.22
N GLU A 402 37.34 -13.13 -12.44
CA GLU A 402 37.40 -11.69 -12.74
C GLU A 402 36.09 -10.94 -12.39
N ASN A 403 34.96 -11.64 -12.36
CA ASN A 403 33.65 -11.05 -12.07
C ASN A 403 33.35 -10.90 -10.56
N MET A 404 34.27 -11.32 -9.67
CA MET A 404 34.08 -11.19 -8.22
C MET A 404 33.84 -9.76 -7.78
N GLU A 405 34.49 -8.79 -8.42
CA GLU A 405 34.29 -7.38 -8.10
C GLU A 405 32.88 -6.90 -8.46
N GLU A 406 32.22 -7.51 -9.45
CA GLU A 406 30.89 -7.09 -9.88
C GLU A 406 29.82 -7.37 -8.80
N ILE A 407 29.97 -8.45 -8.01
CA ILE A 407 29.00 -8.78 -6.96
C ILE A 407 28.94 -7.69 -5.87
N THR A 408 30.02 -6.94 -5.68
CA THR A 408 30.10 -5.86 -4.69
C THR A 408 29.16 -4.70 -5.01
N LYS A 409 28.73 -4.57 -6.27
CA LYS A 409 27.69 -3.62 -6.71
C LYS A 409 26.29 -4.00 -6.22
N PHE A 410 26.12 -5.21 -5.68
CA PHE A 410 24.85 -5.75 -5.19
C PHE A 410 24.94 -6.13 -3.68
N PRO A 411 25.30 -5.21 -2.79
CA PRO A 411 25.53 -5.50 -1.37
C PRO A 411 24.33 -6.11 -0.64
N ASN A 412 23.11 -5.72 -1.03
CA ASN A 412 21.88 -6.29 -0.47
C ASN A 412 21.63 -7.74 -0.91
N PHE A 413 22.06 -8.13 -2.11
CA PHE A 413 22.07 -9.52 -2.55
C PHE A 413 23.11 -10.32 -1.76
N VAL A 414 24.31 -9.76 -1.59
CA VAL A 414 25.38 -10.37 -0.78
C VAL A 414 24.93 -10.61 0.66
N SER A 415 24.21 -9.67 1.28
CA SER A 415 23.62 -9.86 2.61
C SER A 415 22.69 -11.09 2.68
N GLN A 416 21.95 -11.40 1.61
CA GLN A 416 21.12 -12.62 1.55
C GLN A 416 21.98 -13.90 1.45
N LEU A 417 23.09 -13.86 0.72
CA LEU A 417 24.05 -14.96 0.67
C LEU A 417 24.74 -15.18 2.03
N ASN A 418 25.12 -14.10 2.71
CA ASN A 418 25.68 -14.17 4.06
C ASN A 418 24.67 -14.72 5.07
N LEU A 419 23.39 -14.34 4.95
CA LEU A 419 22.31 -14.93 5.74
C LEU A 419 22.13 -16.42 5.47
N LEU A 420 22.19 -16.82 4.20
CA LEU A 420 22.17 -18.23 3.82
C LEU A 420 23.35 -18.98 4.41
N LYS A 421 24.57 -18.45 4.31
CA LYS A 421 25.78 -19.03 4.89
C LYS A 421 25.64 -19.26 6.40
N LYS A 422 25.17 -18.25 7.16
CA LYS A 422 24.90 -18.43 8.60
C LYS A 422 23.84 -19.53 8.84
N SER A 423 22.76 -19.54 8.06
CA SER A 423 21.74 -20.61 8.17
C SER A 423 22.31 -22.00 7.86
N ILE A 424 23.20 -22.13 6.87
CA ILE A 424 23.88 -23.40 6.53
C ILE A 424 24.69 -23.90 7.72
N ASN A 425 25.49 -23.03 8.32
CA ASN A 425 26.36 -23.37 9.44
C ASN A 425 25.59 -23.75 10.72
N LEU A 426 24.47 -23.07 10.98
CA LEU A 426 23.71 -23.22 12.23
C LEU A 426 22.59 -24.25 12.16
N GLU A 427 21.99 -24.46 10.99
CA GLU A 427 20.73 -25.22 10.88
C GLU A 427 20.75 -26.28 9.77
N ARG A 428 21.45 -26.09 8.64
CA ARG A 428 21.29 -26.94 7.44
C ARG A 428 22.47 -27.87 7.19
N VAL A 429 22.59 -28.89 8.03
CA VAL A 429 23.71 -29.86 7.99
C VAL A 429 23.89 -30.54 6.62
N HIS A 430 22.80 -30.94 5.96
CA HIS A 430 22.89 -31.58 4.64
C HIS A 430 23.44 -30.64 3.57
N LEU A 431 22.91 -29.41 3.47
CA LEU A 431 23.45 -28.41 2.55
C LEU A 431 24.91 -28.07 2.86
N LYS A 432 25.28 -28.00 4.15
CA LYS A 432 26.69 -27.82 4.55
C LYS A 432 27.57 -28.90 3.93
N ARG A 433 27.21 -30.18 4.06
CA ARG A 433 27.96 -31.30 3.46
C ARG A 433 28.06 -31.23 1.94
N LEU A 434 27.06 -30.67 1.25
CA LEU A 434 27.07 -30.53 -0.21
C LEU A 434 28.08 -29.47 -0.69
N ILE A 435 28.38 -28.46 0.12
CA ILE A 435 29.29 -27.36 -0.25
C ILE A 435 30.66 -27.46 0.42
N GLU A 436 30.79 -28.25 1.49
CA GLU A 436 32.03 -28.43 2.23
C GLU A 436 33.14 -28.96 1.31
N GLY A 437 34.31 -28.33 1.32
CA GLY A 437 35.42 -28.65 0.44
C GLY A 437 35.24 -28.25 -1.03
N SER A 438 34.15 -27.56 -1.39
CA SER A 438 33.95 -27.00 -2.73
C SER A 438 34.35 -25.53 -2.82
N GLU A 439 34.64 -25.05 -4.04
CA GLU A 439 34.94 -23.63 -4.31
C GLU A 439 33.81 -22.69 -3.88
N ILE A 440 32.56 -23.18 -3.84
CA ILE A 440 31.40 -22.42 -3.37
C ILE A 440 31.54 -22.02 -1.90
N SER A 441 32.13 -22.88 -1.06
CA SER A 441 32.37 -22.54 0.35
C SER A 441 33.31 -21.35 0.46
N CYS A 442 34.47 -21.43 -0.21
CA CYS A 442 35.45 -20.35 -0.24
C CYS A 442 34.88 -19.05 -0.82
N PHE A 443 34.06 -19.17 -1.87
CA PHE A 443 33.32 -18.05 -2.45
C PHE A 443 32.41 -17.38 -1.40
N LEU A 444 31.57 -18.14 -0.70
CA LEU A 444 30.71 -17.59 0.36
C LEU A 444 31.52 -17.01 1.53
N ASP A 445 32.69 -17.57 1.84
CA ASP A 445 33.59 -17.04 2.84
C ASP A 445 34.14 -15.66 2.49
N SER A 446 34.49 -15.46 1.22
CA SER A 446 34.98 -14.18 0.74
C SER A 446 33.97 -13.03 0.83
N LEU A 447 32.67 -13.30 0.94
CA LEU A 447 31.61 -12.28 0.92
C LEU A 447 31.26 -11.66 2.29
N GLU A 448 31.80 -12.19 3.39
CA GLU A 448 31.36 -11.85 4.76
C GLU A 448 31.60 -10.36 5.13
N HIS A 449 32.64 -9.75 4.55
CA HIS A 449 33.04 -8.37 4.79
C HIS A 449 32.18 -7.32 4.05
N ILE A 450 31.38 -7.73 3.06
CA ILE A 450 30.54 -6.83 2.27
C ILE A 450 29.27 -6.51 3.07
N LYS A 451 29.14 -5.24 3.46
CA LYS A 451 28.00 -4.74 4.25
C LYS A 451 26.79 -4.42 3.36
N PRO A 452 25.55 -4.68 3.83
CA PRO A 452 24.35 -4.20 3.13
C PRO A 452 24.33 -2.67 3.05
N THR A 453 23.70 -2.15 1.99
CA THR A 453 23.49 -0.71 1.82
C THR A 453 22.03 -0.37 1.94
N PHE A 454 21.73 0.64 2.73
CA PHE A 454 20.36 1.09 2.97
C PHE A 454 20.14 2.49 2.42
N ALA A 455 18.89 2.83 2.11
CA ALA A 455 18.60 4.17 1.61
C ALA A 455 18.89 5.21 2.71
N PRO A 456 19.35 6.44 2.36
CA PRO A 456 19.74 7.47 3.34
C PRO A 456 18.66 7.85 4.38
N ASN A 457 17.40 7.51 4.10
CA ASN A 457 16.24 7.80 4.96
C ASN A 457 15.72 6.56 5.72
N GLU A 458 16.37 5.39 5.62
CA GLU A 458 15.95 4.16 6.30
C GLU A 458 16.61 3.98 7.68
N PHE A 459 17.74 4.66 7.93
CA PHE A 459 18.50 4.60 9.19
C PHE A 459 18.69 6.01 9.73
N LYS A 460 17.62 6.58 10.29
CA LYS A 460 17.78 7.61 11.31
C LYS A 460 17.53 6.92 12.65
N THR A 461 18.58 6.77 13.45
CA THR A 461 18.51 6.35 14.85
C THR A 461 17.34 7.08 15.49
N SER A 462 16.26 6.36 15.83
CA SER A 462 15.07 7.02 16.36
C SER A 462 15.40 7.60 17.74
N ASN A 463 14.60 8.56 18.22
CA ASN A 463 14.77 9.09 19.58
C ASN A 463 14.80 7.97 20.63
N ILE A 464 14.05 6.89 20.42
CA ILE A 464 14.03 5.73 21.32
C ILE A 464 15.40 5.02 21.33
N HIS A 465 16.04 4.83 20.18
CA HIS A 465 17.37 4.20 20.12
C HIS A 465 18.40 5.01 20.91
N SER A 466 18.38 6.35 20.75
CA SER A 466 19.28 7.25 21.48
C SER A 466 19.01 7.25 22.99
N GLN A 467 17.74 7.15 23.39
CA GLN A 467 17.36 7.04 24.80
C GLN A 467 17.87 5.74 25.41
N VAL A 468 17.62 4.59 24.75
CA VAL A 468 18.12 3.29 25.22
C VAL A 468 19.63 3.30 25.38
N ASP A 469 20.37 3.82 24.40
CA ASP A 469 21.83 3.95 24.44
C ASP A 469 22.32 4.79 25.63
N THR A 470 21.70 5.95 25.85
CA THR A 470 22.05 6.86 26.94
C THR A 470 21.86 6.20 28.30
N ILE A 471 20.75 5.48 28.49
CA ILE A 471 20.49 4.75 29.74
C ILE A 471 21.50 3.62 29.92
N LEU A 472 21.81 2.84 28.88
CA LEU A 472 22.83 1.78 28.97
C LEU A 472 24.20 2.32 29.39
N LYS A 473 24.62 3.45 28.81
CA LYS A 473 25.87 4.12 29.19
C LYS A 473 25.88 4.60 30.64
N SER A 474 24.73 4.97 31.20
CA SER A 474 24.63 5.32 32.63
C SER A 474 24.88 4.14 33.58
N PHE A 475 24.71 2.91 33.10
CA PHE A 475 25.10 1.68 33.79
C PHE A 475 26.56 1.27 33.51
N ASN A 476 27.37 2.15 32.89
CA ASN A 476 28.74 1.90 32.46
C ASN A 476 28.90 0.77 31.42
N TYR A 477 27.86 0.51 30.61
CA TYR A 477 28.01 -0.36 29.45
C TYR A 477 28.61 0.41 28.27
N GLU A 478 29.65 -0.16 27.66
CA GLU A 478 30.11 0.24 26.33
C GLU A 478 29.13 -0.28 25.28
N THR A 479 28.67 0.60 24.40
CA THR A 479 27.67 0.31 23.37
C THR A 479 28.18 0.69 21.98
N LEU A 480 27.89 -0.16 20.99
CA LEU A 480 28.11 0.12 19.58
C LEU A 480 26.74 0.21 18.88
N LEU A 481 26.40 1.41 18.39
CA LEU A 481 25.16 1.67 17.66
C LEU A 481 25.27 1.24 16.20
N GLU A 482 24.17 0.75 15.63
CA GLU A 482 24.06 0.34 14.23
C GLU A 482 25.25 -0.53 13.80
N HIS A 483 25.62 -1.47 14.67
CA HIS A 483 26.82 -2.28 14.53
C HIS A 483 26.59 -3.43 13.54
N TYR A 484 27.59 -3.71 12.70
CA TYR A 484 27.50 -4.80 11.74
C TYR A 484 27.88 -6.13 12.39
N VAL A 485 26.88 -6.99 12.62
CA VAL A 485 27.02 -8.38 13.03
C VAL A 485 26.52 -9.26 11.87
N CYS A 486 27.45 -9.67 11.00
CA CYS A 486 27.12 -10.35 9.74
C CYS A 486 26.04 -11.44 9.90
N PRO A 487 24.94 -11.41 9.12
CA PRO A 487 24.67 -10.54 7.96
C PRO A 487 23.89 -9.26 8.29
N TYR A 488 23.65 -8.97 9.57
CA TYR A 488 22.75 -7.92 10.02
C TYR A 488 23.51 -6.66 10.46
N ILE A 489 22.85 -5.52 10.30
CA ILE A 489 23.09 -4.35 11.15
C ILE A 489 22.15 -4.47 12.34
N VAL A 490 22.70 -4.40 13.55
CA VAL A 490 21.96 -4.49 14.81
C VAL A 490 21.89 -3.12 15.47
N ASP A 491 20.79 -2.83 16.18
CA ASP A 491 20.54 -1.48 16.66
C ASP A 491 21.57 -1.07 17.72
N ILE A 492 21.79 -1.92 18.72
CA ILE A 492 22.78 -1.71 19.79
C ILE A 492 23.47 -3.04 20.10
N PHE A 493 24.80 -3.05 20.10
CA PHE A 493 25.61 -4.16 20.56
C PHE A 493 26.39 -3.77 21.82
N VAL A 494 26.38 -4.65 22.84
CA VAL A 494 27.12 -4.50 24.10
C VAL A 494 28.23 -5.56 24.12
N PRO A 495 29.47 -5.21 23.72
CA PRO A 495 30.54 -6.19 23.50
C PRO A 495 30.89 -6.98 24.77
N SER A 496 31.00 -6.29 25.91
CA SER A 496 31.42 -6.89 27.18
C SER A 496 30.49 -8.00 27.70
N LYS A 497 29.25 -8.05 27.21
CA LYS A 497 28.24 -9.05 27.59
C LYS A 497 27.82 -9.96 26.43
N ASN A 498 28.34 -9.72 25.22
CA ASN A 498 27.88 -10.36 24.00
C ASN A 498 26.35 -10.26 23.79
N VAL A 499 25.78 -9.08 24.09
CA VAL A 499 24.34 -8.82 24.03
C VAL A 499 24.03 -7.94 22.82
N ILE A 500 22.99 -8.32 22.09
CA ILE A 500 22.38 -7.52 21.03
C ILE A 500 21.02 -7.04 21.53
N ILE A 501 20.77 -5.74 21.42
CA ILE A 501 19.50 -5.11 21.77
C ILE A 501 18.89 -4.52 20.50
N GLU A 502 17.66 -4.92 20.19
CA GLU A 502 16.87 -4.37 19.08
C GLU A 502 15.73 -3.50 19.61
N VAL A 503 15.59 -2.30 19.06
CA VAL A 503 14.54 -1.34 19.40
C VAL A 503 13.43 -1.46 18.35
N ASP A 504 12.48 -2.36 18.62
CA ASP A 504 11.48 -2.78 17.66
C ASP A 504 10.35 -1.73 17.49
N GLY A 505 10.38 -1.00 16.37
CA GLY A 505 9.29 -0.13 15.94
C GLY A 505 8.04 -0.90 15.46
N PRO A 506 6.94 -0.19 15.13
CA PRO A 506 5.67 -0.81 14.70
C PRO A 506 5.79 -1.80 13.53
N TYR A 507 6.73 -1.56 12.59
CA TYR A 507 6.95 -2.42 11.42
C TYR A 507 7.52 -3.81 11.74
N HIS A 508 8.05 -4.01 12.95
CA HIS A 508 8.58 -5.30 13.41
C HIS A 508 7.46 -6.26 13.80
N TYR A 509 6.22 -5.77 13.88
CA TYR A 509 5.05 -6.55 14.26
C TYR A 509 4.11 -6.75 13.07
N SER A 510 3.71 -8.00 12.83
CA SER A 510 2.50 -8.28 12.06
C SER A 510 1.30 -7.87 12.92
N THR A 511 0.59 -6.82 12.53
CA THR A 511 -0.68 -6.44 13.13
C THR A 511 -1.75 -7.45 12.71
N THR A 512 -1.91 -8.49 13.51
CA THR A 512 -3.19 -9.19 13.56
C THR A 512 -4.09 -8.41 14.51
N ILE A 513 -5.21 -7.88 13.98
CA ILE A 513 -6.43 -7.54 14.76
C ILE A 513 -6.53 -6.10 15.29
N ASN A 514 -6.48 -5.08 14.42
CA ASN A 514 -7.00 -3.76 14.81
C ASN A 514 -8.54 -3.86 14.97
N PRO A 515 -9.13 -3.52 16.14
CA PRO A 515 -10.58 -3.58 16.37
C PRO A 515 -11.39 -2.78 15.34
N ARG A 516 -10.89 -1.61 14.90
CA ARG A 516 -11.54 -0.76 13.88
C ARG A 516 -11.60 -1.48 12.53
N ILE A 517 -10.50 -2.10 12.11
CA ILE A 517 -10.44 -2.91 10.89
C ILE A 517 -11.39 -4.10 10.98
N ASN A 518 -11.41 -4.79 12.12
CA ASN A 518 -12.27 -5.96 12.32
C ASN A 518 -13.76 -5.62 12.30
N LYS A 519 -14.16 -4.51 12.91
CA LYS A 519 -15.55 -4.01 12.86
C LYS A 519 -16.01 -3.81 11.40
N ILE A 520 -15.21 -3.11 10.60
CA ILE A 520 -15.53 -2.83 9.19
C ILE A 520 -15.51 -4.11 8.34
N LEU A 521 -14.53 -4.99 8.58
CA LEU A 521 -14.42 -6.26 7.86
C LEU A 521 -15.36 -7.35 8.40
N LYS A 522 -16.15 -7.07 9.44
CA LYS A 522 -17.05 -8.00 10.14
C LYS A 522 -16.34 -9.28 10.58
N ARG A 523 -15.21 -9.13 11.29
CA ARG A 523 -14.42 -10.23 11.84
C ARG A 523 -14.58 -10.27 13.35
N GLU A 524 -15.14 -11.36 13.87
CA GLU A 524 -15.19 -11.64 15.30
C GLU A 524 -13.81 -12.16 15.74
N VAL A 525 -12.98 -11.28 16.30
CA VAL A 525 -11.70 -11.70 16.89
C VAL A 525 -11.49 -10.92 18.18
N ASP A 526 -11.60 -11.63 19.30
CA ASP A 526 -11.64 -11.05 20.64
C ASP A 526 -10.28 -10.58 21.17
N ASN A 527 -9.17 -10.85 20.45
CA ASN A 527 -7.83 -10.62 20.98
C ASN A 527 -6.91 -9.88 19.99
N TYR A 528 -6.51 -8.65 20.33
CA TYR A 528 -5.38 -7.98 19.70
C TYR A 528 -4.07 -8.66 20.13
N ARG A 529 -3.35 -9.28 19.20
CA ARG A 529 -2.02 -9.84 19.49
C ARG A 529 -1.02 -9.28 18.48
N LEU A 530 -0.12 -8.44 18.97
CA LEU A 530 1.07 -8.03 18.23
C LEU A 530 2.04 -9.20 18.19
N GLY A 531 2.22 -9.78 17.01
CA GLY A 531 3.19 -10.86 16.79
C GLY A 531 4.33 -10.37 15.92
N TYR A 532 5.57 -10.74 16.24
CA TYR A 532 6.71 -10.41 15.40
C TYR A 532 6.56 -10.90 13.94
N THR A 533 7.04 -10.07 13.01
CA THR A 533 7.17 -10.43 11.60
C THR A 533 8.13 -11.61 11.43
N LEU A 534 8.07 -12.24 10.26
CA LEU A 534 8.96 -13.33 9.91
C LEU A 534 10.44 -12.89 9.95
N ASN A 535 10.74 -11.68 9.47
CA ASN A 535 12.12 -11.16 9.42
C ASN A 535 12.67 -10.90 10.83
N SER A 536 11.88 -10.29 11.72
CA SER A 536 12.29 -10.06 13.12
C SER A 536 12.53 -11.40 13.85
N LYS A 537 11.64 -12.39 13.64
CA LYS A 537 11.84 -13.74 14.19
C LYS A 537 13.08 -14.44 13.62
N LEU A 538 13.36 -14.26 12.34
CA LEU A 538 14.53 -14.85 11.70
C LEU A 538 15.83 -14.24 12.26
N LYS A 539 15.90 -12.91 12.35
CA LYS A 539 17.04 -12.18 12.92
C LYS A 539 17.32 -12.65 14.35
N SER A 540 16.29 -12.65 15.20
CA SER A 540 16.36 -13.18 16.57
C SER A 540 16.87 -14.62 16.62
N ARG A 541 16.30 -15.53 15.82
CA ARG A 541 16.68 -16.95 15.78
C ARG A 541 18.14 -17.15 15.37
N ILE A 542 18.57 -16.50 14.28
CA ILE A 542 19.93 -16.67 13.72
C ILE A 542 20.96 -16.10 14.69
N LEU A 543 20.75 -14.90 15.23
CA LEU A 543 21.69 -14.28 16.17
C LEU A 543 21.76 -15.04 17.50
N THR A 544 20.61 -15.48 18.04
CA THR A 544 20.60 -16.31 19.26
C THR A 544 21.35 -17.62 19.05
N LYS A 545 21.13 -18.31 17.92
CA LYS A 545 21.87 -19.54 17.57
C LYS A 545 23.36 -19.30 17.32
N SER A 546 23.74 -18.06 16.97
CA SER A 546 25.15 -17.67 16.83
C SER A 546 25.82 -17.38 18.18
N GLY A 547 25.13 -17.59 19.30
CA GLY A 547 25.67 -17.41 20.65
C GLY A 547 25.45 -16.03 21.25
N PHE A 548 24.77 -15.11 20.55
CA PHE A 548 24.41 -13.80 21.09
C PHE A 548 23.22 -13.91 22.03
N LYS A 549 23.26 -13.11 23.10
CA LYS A 549 22.06 -12.85 23.90
C LYS A 549 21.25 -11.76 23.24
N PHE A 550 20.08 -12.11 22.73
CA PHE A 550 19.26 -11.20 21.92
C PHE A 550 18.07 -10.69 22.73
N ILE A 551 17.99 -9.36 22.90
CA ILE A 551 16.96 -8.68 23.68
C ILE A 551 16.18 -7.74 22.76
N ASN A 552 14.86 -7.78 22.86
CA ASN A 552 13.99 -6.88 22.13
C ASN A 552 13.38 -5.86 23.08
N ILE A 553 13.35 -4.60 22.67
CA ILE A 553 12.64 -3.52 23.34
C ILE A 553 11.50 -3.07 22.43
N PRO A 554 10.26 -3.54 22.67
CA PRO A 554 9.11 -3.12 21.91
C PRO A 554 8.81 -1.63 22.09
N PHE A 555 8.51 -0.92 20.99
CA PHE A 555 8.17 0.51 21.06
C PHE A 555 7.01 0.83 22.03
N TYR A 556 6.03 -0.07 22.15
CA TYR A 556 4.85 0.11 23.02
C TYR A 556 5.11 -0.24 24.49
N GLN A 557 6.29 -0.77 24.82
CA GLN A 557 6.71 -1.05 26.20
C GLN A 557 7.73 -0.04 26.72
N TRP A 558 8.28 0.81 25.85
CA TRP A 558 9.30 1.78 26.23
C TRP A 558 8.71 2.89 27.11
N PRO A 559 9.21 3.10 28.35
CA PRO A 559 8.66 4.11 29.24
C PRO A 559 8.96 5.55 28.79
N GLN A 560 8.13 6.49 29.23
CA GLN A 560 8.29 7.91 28.86
C GLN A 560 9.28 8.65 29.76
N THR A 561 9.36 8.29 31.05
CA THR A 561 10.21 8.99 32.02
C THR A 561 11.56 8.32 32.19
N THR A 562 12.61 9.09 32.46
CA THR A 562 13.98 8.59 32.63
C THR A 562 14.09 7.57 33.77
N ASN A 563 13.42 7.80 34.91
CA ASN A 563 13.48 6.87 36.05
C ASN A 563 12.86 5.50 35.71
N GLU A 564 11.72 5.49 35.01
CA GLU A 564 11.11 4.25 34.55
C GLU A 564 11.97 3.55 33.49
N GLN A 565 12.64 4.30 32.62
CA GLN A 565 13.57 3.75 31.64
C GLN A 565 14.79 3.08 32.31
N VAL A 566 15.37 3.71 33.34
CA VAL A 566 16.44 3.12 34.16
C VAL A 566 15.96 1.83 34.80
N TYR A 567 14.78 1.83 35.42
CA TYR A 567 14.19 0.62 36.01
C TYR A 567 13.94 -0.47 34.96
N PHE A 568 13.40 -0.10 33.78
CA PHE A 568 13.17 -1.01 32.67
C PHE A 568 14.46 -1.69 32.22
N ILE A 569 15.51 -0.92 31.94
CA ILE A 569 16.82 -1.45 31.54
C ILE A 569 17.45 -2.29 32.65
N SER A 570 17.36 -1.89 33.92
CA SER A 570 17.91 -2.69 35.03
C SER A 570 17.27 -4.08 35.17
N ASN A 571 16.02 -4.21 34.73
CA ASN A 571 15.29 -5.49 34.71
C ASN A 571 15.56 -6.30 33.45
N LEU A 572 16.11 -5.68 32.40
CA LEU A 572 16.71 -6.44 31.32
C LEU A 572 17.94 -7.11 31.91
N LYS A 573 17.88 -8.43 32.08
CA LYS A 573 19.04 -9.22 32.47
C LYS A 573 20.05 -9.08 31.34
N ILE A 574 20.94 -8.08 31.33
CA ILE A 574 21.96 -7.83 30.29
C ILE A 574 23.23 -8.61 30.61
#